data_AF-A0A558CY80-F1
#
_entry.id   AF-A0A558CY80-F1
#
_cell.length_a   1.000
_cell.length_b   1.000
_cell.length_c   1.000
_cell.angle_alpha   90.00
_cell.angle_beta   90.00
_cell.angle_gamma   90.00
#
_symmetry.space_group_name_H-M   'P 1'
#
loop_
_entity.id
_entity.type
_entity.pdbx_description
1 polymer ?
#
loop_
_entity_poly.entity_id
_entity_poly.type
_entity_poly.pdbx_seq_one_letter_code
_entity_poly.pdbx_strand_id
1 'polypeptide(L)'
;MKMPMRILVVEDNAANLELVTYLLRAAGHDVRLAENGVQGLEIARHADLDVVITDLQMPIMDGFKLLSELRGDPLLFGILVIAVTAFCKR
;
A
#
# COMPACT_ATOMS: atom_id res chain seq x y z
N MET A 1 3.32 -4.44 23.75
CA MET A 1 2.10 -4.03 23.04
C MET A 1 2.53 -3.43 21.71
N LYS A 2 2.16 -3.99 20.55
CA LYS A 2 2.41 -3.29 19.28
C LYS A 2 1.41 -2.14 19.16
N MET A 3 1.88 -0.96 18.79
CA MET A 3 1.01 0.19 18.54
C MET A 3 0.21 -0.04 17.24
N PRO A 4 -1.08 0.30 17.20
CA PRO A 4 -1.85 0.26 15.96
C PRO A 4 -1.20 1.22 14.94
N MET A 5 -1.17 0.82 13.67
CA MET A 5 -0.61 1.58 12.56
C MET A 5 -1.71 1.78 11.53
N ARG A 6 -1.64 2.89 10.79
CA ARG A 6 -2.50 3.21 9.65
C ARG A 6 -1.79 2.75 8.39
N ILE A 7 -2.29 1.66 7.82
CA ILE A 7 -1.66 0.96 6.70
C ILE A 7 -2.53 1.13 5.46
N LEU A 8 -1.93 1.48 4.34
CA LEU A 8 -2.56 1.39 3.03
C LEU A 8 -2.03 0.14 2.31
N VAL A 9 -2.94 -0.73 1.88
CA VAL A 9 -2.61 -1.89 1.02
C VAL A 9 -3.02 -1.56 -0.41
N VAL A 10 -2.08 -1.71 -1.35
CA VAL A 10 -2.27 -1.45 -2.79
C VAL A 10 -1.97 -2.73 -3.57
N GLU A 11 -3.00 -3.34 -4.13
CA GLU A 11 -2.95 -4.67 -4.75
C GLU A 11 -4.11 -4.82 -5.74
N ASP A 12 -3.85 -5.26 -6.98
CA ASP A 12 -4.86 -5.37 -8.03
C ASP A 12 -5.62 -6.71 -8.01
N ASN A 13 -5.08 -7.71 -7.32
CA ASN A 13 -5.78 -8.97 -7.07
C ASN A 13 -6.70 -8.86 -5.83
N ALA A 14 -8.01 -8.88 -6.06
CA ALA A 14 -9.02 -8.77 -5.00
C ALA A 14 -8.86 -9.80 -3.87
N ALA A 15 -8.48 -11.05 -4.18
CA ALA A 15 -8.31 -12.09 -3.16
C ALA A 15 -7.07 -11.84 -2.28
N ASN A 16 -5.96 -11.38 -2.87
CA ASN A 16 -4.78 -10.98 -2.12
C ASN A 16 -5.08 -9.76 -1.23
N LEU A 17 -5.76 -8.75 -1.80
CA LEU A 17 -6.13 -7.53 -1.09
C LEU A 17 -7.00 -7.85 0.13
N GLU A 18 -8.00 -8.71 -0.02
CA GLU A 18 -8.86 -9.16 1.09
C GLU A 18 -8.06 -9.93 2.15
N LEU A 19 -7.21 -10.88 1.74
CA LEU A 19 -6.39 -11.69 2.64
C LEU A 19 -5.43 -10.83 3.49
N VAL A 20 -4.66 -9.95 2.85
CA VAL A 20 -3.70 -9.08 3.56
C VAL A 20 -4.44 -8.14 4.52
N THR A 21 -5.56 -7.58 4.08
CA THR A 21 -6.41 -6.71 4.90
C THR A 21 -6.93 -7.43 6.13
N TYR A 22 -7.46 -8.64 5.96
CA TYR A 22 -7.96 -9.46 7.06
C TYR A 22 -6.85 -9.71 8.10
N LEU A 23 -5.66 -10.11 7.66
CA LEU A 23 -4.52 -10.38 8.55
C LEU A 23 -4.07 -9.13 9.33
N LEU A 24 -3.97 -7.98 8.66
CA LEU A 24 -3.53 -6.73 9.28
C LEU A 24 -4.57 -6.18 10.27
N ARG A 25 -5.86 -6.23 9.92
CA ARG A 25 -6.94 -5.85 10.84
C ARG A 25 -7.02 -6.77 12.04
N ALA A 26 -6.86 -8.09 11.84
CA ALA A 26 -6.81 -9.05 12.94
C ALA A 26 -5.61 -8.82 13.89
N ALA A 27 -4.51 -8.27 13.36
CA ALA A 27 -3.37 -7.83 14.16
C ALA A 27 -3.57 -6.47 14.87
N GLY A 28 -4.72 -5.82 14.70
CA GLY A 28 -5.10 -4.57 15.38
C GLY A 28 -4.68 -3.29 14.66
N HIS A 29 -4.38 -3.34 13.36
CA HIS A 29 -4.05 -2.16 12.55
C HIS A 29 -5.28 -1.54 11.88
N ASP A 30 -5.23 -0.24 11.59
CA ASP A 30 -6.20 0.44 10.73
C ASP A 30 -5.75 0.29 9.28
N VAL A 31 -6.63 -0.19 8.41
CA VAL A 31 -6.27 -0.62 7.05
C VAL A 31 -7.18 0.01 6.01
N ARG A 32 -6.57 0.79 5.11
CA ARG A 32 -7.13 1.33 3.89
C ARG A 32 -6.70 0.48 2.69
N LEU A 33 -7.51 0.50 1.62
CA LEU A 33 -7.44 -0.42 0.48
C LEU A 33 -7.35 0.38 -0.81
N ALA A 34 -6.54 -0.08 -1.76
CA ALA A 34 -6.54 0.42 -3.13
C ALA A 34 -6.28 -0.74 -4.10
N GLU A 35 -6.95 -0.70 -5.25
CA GLU A 35 -6.88 -1.72 -6.30
C GLU A 35 -5.85 -1.39 -7.39
N ASN A 36 -5.22 -0.22 -7.31
CA ASN A 36 -4.14 0.20 -8.22
C ASN A 36 -3.36 1.38 -7.64
N GLY A 37 -2.20 1.70 -8.23
CA GLY A 37 -1.34 2.77 -7.75
C GLY A 37 -1.98 4.17 -7.78
N VAL A 38 -2.89 4.48 -8.72
CA VAL A 38 -3.53 5.81 -8.78
C VAL A 38 -4.44 6.02 -7.58
N GLN A 39 -5.30 5.04 -7.28
CA GLN A 39 -6.16 5.07 -6.11
C GLN A 39 -5.33 5.09 -4.81
N GLY A 40 -4.23 4.32 -4.78
CA GLY A 40 -3.31 4.32 -3.64
C GLY A 40 -2.69 5.69 -3.37
N LEU A 41 -2.24 6.37 -4.43
CA LEU A 41 -1.68 7.73 -4.32
C LEU A 41 -2.73 8.74 -3.86
N GLU A 42 -3.96 8.66 -4.37
CA GLU A 42 -5.05 9.52 -3.95
C GLU A 42 -5.35 9.36 -2.45
N ILE A 43 -5.42 8.11 -1.95
CA ILE A 43 -5.63 7.85 -0.53
C ILE A 43 -4.45 8.39 0.29
N ALA A 44 -3.22 8.15 -0.15
CA ALA A 44 -2.04 8.63 0.57
C ALA A 44 -2.01 10.15 0.72
N ARG A 45 -2.52 10.90 -0.26
CA ARG A 45 -2.61 12.37 -0.20
C ARG A 45 -3.65 12.91 0.78
N HIS A 46 -4.69 12.13 1.08
CA HIS A 46 -5.81 12.61 1.90
C HIS A 46 -5.85 11.98 3.29
N ALA A 47 -4.89 11.12 3.61
CA ALA A 47 -4.96 10.30 4.78
C ALA A 47 -3.59 10.14 5.42
N ASP A 48 -3.51 10.37 6.73
CA ASP A 48 -2.28 10.10 7.46
C ASP A 48 -2.04 8.59 7.50
N LEU A 49 -0.90 8.18 6.95
CA LEU A 49 -0.47 6.79 6.87
C LEU A 49 0.91 6.64 7.51
N ASP A 50 1.10 5.51 8.18
CA ASP A 50 2.41 5.14 8.73
C ASP A 50 3.15 4.23 7.74
N VAL A 51 2.41 3.40 7.00
CA VAL A 51 2.96 2.40 6.07
C VAL A 51 2.09 2.28 4.80
N VAL A 52 2.74 2.14 3.65
CA VAL A 52 2.15 1.64 2.40
C VAL A 52 2.73 0.27 2.09
N ILE A 53 1.86 -0.71 1.90
CA ILE A 53 2.20 -2.04 1.39
C ILE A 53 1.67 -2.10 -0.04
N THR A 54 2.55 -2.31 -1.02
CA THR A 54 2.18 -2.30 -2.44
C THR A 54 2.71 -3.51 -3.17
N ASP A 55 1.93 -4.08 -4.08
CA ASP A 55 2.48 -4.93 -5.12
C ASP A 55 3.27 -4.07 -6.13
N LEU A 56 4.21 -4.72 -6.83
CA LEU A 56 5.04 -4.07 -7.86
C LEU A 56 4.41 -4.15 -9.25
N GLN A 57 3.55 -5.14 -9.54
CA GLN A 57 3.03 -5.41 -10.87
C GLN A 57 1.52 -5.18 -10.94
N MET A 58 1.11 -3.92 -11.05
CA MET A 58 -0.30 -3.54 -11.14
C MET A 58 -0.60 -2.82 -12.47
N PRO A 59 -1.84 -2.88 -12.99
CA PRO A 59 -2.28 -2.07 -14.11
C PRO A 59 -2.35 -0.58 -13.73
N ILE A 60 -2.42 0.28 -14.74
CA ILE A 60 -2.57 1.75 -14.63
C ILE A 60 -1.32 2.44 -14.05
N MET A 61 -0.97 2.14 -12.80
CA MET A 61 0.22 2.62 -12.12
C MET A 61 0.80 1.48 -11.28
N ASP A 62 2.01 1.06 -11.66
CA ASP A 62 2.78 0.05 -10.95
C ASP A 62 3.35 0.57 -9.62
N GLY A 63 3.81 -0.35 -8.76
CA GLY A 63 4.33 0.00 -7.44
C GLY A 63 5.61 0.86 -7.47
N PHE A 64 6.39 0.80 -8.57
CA PHE A 64 7.58 1.65 -8.71
C PHE A 64 7.22 3.10 -8.97
N LYS A 65 6.24 3.35 -9.86
CA LYS A 65 5.70 4.68 -10.11
C LYS A 65 5.02 5.24 -8.86
N LEU A 66 4.23 4.43 -8.16
CA LEU A 66 3.64 4.83 -6.89
C LEU A 66 4.72 5.26 -5.88
N LEU A 67 5.78 4.46 -5.70
CA LEU A 67 6.90 4.82 -4.83
C LEU A 67 7.58 6.13 -5.25
N SER A 68 7.75 6.35 -6.56
CA SER A 68 8.32 7.59 -7.09
C SER A 68 7.46 8.81 -6.76
N GLU A 69 6.14 8.70 -6.92
CA GLU A 69 5.19 9.78 -6.59
C GLU A 69 5.18 10.07 -5.08
N LEU A 70 5.14 9.03 -4.23
CA LEU A 70 5.18 9.17 -2.77
C LEU A 70 6.47 9.85 -2.29
N ARG A 71 7.61 9.54 -2.92
CA ARG A 71 8.90 10.18 -2.60
C ARG A 71 9.06 11.58 -3.19
N GLY A 72 8.34 11.89 -4.27
CA GLY A 72 8.34 13.20 -4.89
C GLY A 72 7.52 14.23 -4.11
N ASP A 73 6.60 13.78 -3.26
CA ASP A 73 5.75 14.64 -2.43
C ASP A 73 6.37 14.82 -1.02
N PRO A 74 6.79 16.04 -0.64
CA PRO A 74 7.38 16.30 0.68
C PRO A 74 6.48 15.92 1.86
N LEU A 75 5.15 15.91 1.67
CA LEU A 75 4.19 15.55 2.71
C LEU A 75 4.08 14.02 2.88
N LEU A 76 4.42 13.25 1.85
CA LEU A 76 4.31 11.79 1.83
C LEU A 76 5.66 11.09 1.98
N PHE A 77 6.77 11.83 1.88
CA PHE A 77 8.14 11.30 1.95
C PHE A 77 8.44 10.50 3.22
N GLY A 78 7.77 10.82 4.34
CA GLY A 78 7.96 10.13 5.62
C GLY A 78 7.29 8.75 5.72
N ILE A 79 6.43 8.39 4.76
CA ILE A 79 5.68 7.14 4.79
C ILE A 79 6.61 5.96 4.47
N LEU A 80 6.61 4.93 5.32
CA LEU A 80 7.36 3.70 5.03
C LEU A 80 6.66 2.93 3.92
N VAL A 81 7.38 2.63 2.83
CA VAL A 81 6.86 1.80 1.73
C VAL A 81 7.50 0.42 1.78
N ILE A 82 6.65 -0.62 1.82
CA ILE A 82 7.03 -2.02 1.75
C ILE A 82 6.47 -2.60 0.45
N ALA A 83 7.36 -3.05 -0.43
CA ALA A 83 6.95 -3.80 -1.61
C ALA A 83 6.74 -5.27 -1.25
N VAL A 84 5.56 -5.82 -1.55
CA VAL A 84 5.25 -7.24 -1.39
C VAL A 84 4.80 -7.76 -2.74
N THR A 85 5.61 -8.58 -3.38
CA THR A 85 5.32 -9.11 -4.70
C THR A 85 5.57 -10.60 -4.76
N ALA A 86 4.71 -11.33 -5.46
CA ALA A 86 4.93 -12.72 -5.83
C ALA A 86 5.65 -12.77 -7.18
N PHE A 87 6.86 -12.23 -7.24
CA PHE A 87 7.64 -12.21 -8.47
C PHE A 87 8.20 -13.61 -8.78
N CYS A 88 7.50 -14.37 -9.61
CA CYS A 88 7.98 -15.63 -10.16
C CYS A 88 8.34 -15.42 -11.64
N LYS A 89 9.65 -15.26 -11.92
CA LYS A 89 10.18 -15.41 -13.28
C LYS A 89 10.43 -16.88 -13.54
N ARG A 90 9.84 -17.41 -14.61
CA ARG A 90 10.20 -18.73 -15.15
C ARG A 90 11.43 -18.62 -16.04
#